data_AF-A0A506RSV0-F1
#
_entry.id   AF-A0A506RSV0-F1
#
_cell.length_a   1.000
_cell.length_b   1.000
_cell.length_c   1.000
_cell.angle_alpha   90.00
_cell.angle_beta   90.00
_cell.angle_gamma   90.00
#
_symmetry.space_group_name_H-M   'P 1'
#
loop_
_entity.id
_entity.type
_entity.pdbx_description
1 polymer ?
#
loop_
_entity_poly.entity_id
_entity_poly.type
_entity_poly.pdbx_seq_one_letter_code
_entity_poly.pdbx_strand_id
1 'polypeptide(L)'
;MNDSIAAPKEQFDTSLHFVRVTGRRDDGFVEFDFSVGQPEVALEMVLRQHDFEQFCVEQNAILLEQDNQGCDDEEKRAFNWSLHDATHHFRGE
;
A
#
# COMPACT_ATOMS: atom_id res chain seq x y z
N MET A 1 7.62 -23.65 -32.35
CA MET A 1 7.87 -22.20 -32.29
C MET A 1 7.74 -21.81 -30.84
N ASN A 2 8.86 -21.55 -30.16
CA ASN A 2 8.86 -21.08 -28.78
C ASN A 2 9.07 -19.58 -28.85
N ASP A 3 7.97 -18.84 -28.88
CA ASP A 3 7.98 -17.40 -28.77
C ASP A 3 8.44 -17.06 -27.35
N SER A 4 9.76 -16.91 -27.22
CA SER A 4 10.37 -16.28 -26.06
C SER A 4 10.04 -14.80 -26.13
N ILE A 5 8.87 -14.40 -25.63
CA ILE A 5 8.66 -13.04 -25.17
C ILE A 5 9.53 -12.90 -23.93
N ALA A 6 10.80 -12.57 -24.10
CA ALA A 6 11.62 -12.06 -23.02
C ALA A 6 10.98 -10.75 -22.60
N ALA A 7 10.09 -10.80 -21.60
CA ALA A 7 9.65 -9.64 -20.88
C ALA A 7 10.91 -8.81 -20.54
N PRO A 8 10.90 -7.48 -20.76
CA PRO A 8 12.03 -6.65 -20.38
C PRO A 8 12.35 -6.98 -18.92
N LYS A 9 13.60 -7.38 -18.63
CA LYS A 9 14.05 -7.55 -17.25
C LYS A 9 13.99 -6.17 -16.62
N GLU A 10 12.87 -5.86 -15.98
CA GLU A 10 12.74 -4.71 -15.11
C GLU A 10 13.87 -4.82 -14.10
N GLN A 11 14.84 -3.91 -14.23
CA GLN A 11 16.06 -3.95 -13.45
C GLN A 11 15.66 -3.55 -12.03
N PHE A 12 15.59 -4.54 -11.14
CA PHE A 12 15.31 -4.34 -9.73
C PHE A 12 16.48 -3.58 -9.07
N ASP A 13 16.37 -2.24 -9.01
CA ASP A 13 17.40 -1.40 -8.40
C ASP A 13 17.11 -1.16 -6.93
N THR A 14 17.78 -1.89 -6.04
CA THR A 14 17.57 -1.78 -4.59
C THR A 14 17.93 -0.42 -3.99
N SER A 15 18.53 0.49 -4.76
CA SER A 15 18.87 1.83 -4.28
C SER A 15 17.68 2.79 -4.40
N LEU A 16 16.66 2.42 -5.17
CA LEU A 16 15.43 3.21 -5.30
C LEU A 16 14.50 2.86 -4.14
N HIS A 17 14.11 3.87 -3.38
CA HIS A 17 13.14 3.73 -2.31
C HIS A 17 11.90 4.55 -2.67
N PHE A 18 10.73 3.96 -2.48
CA PHE A 18 9.46 4.61 -2.76
C PHE A 18 8.62 4.62 -1.49
N VAL A 19 7.98 5.76 -1.22
CA VAL A 19 7.09 5.94 -0.08
C VAL A 19 5.76 6.45 -0.59
N ARG A 20 4.65 5.81 -0.21
CA ARG A 20 3.30 6.26 -0.51
C ARG A 20 2.52 6.40 0.78
N VAL A 21 2.11 7.62 1.11
CA VAL A 21 1.25 7.85 2.29
C VAL A 21 -0.14 7.28 2.00
N THR A 22 -0.65 6.42 2.87
CA THR A 22 -1.97 5.79 2.74
C THR A 22 -2.99 6.43 3.65
N GLY A 23 -2.54 7.03 4.76
CA GLY A 23 -3.40 7.68 5.73
C GLY A 23 -2.62 8.58 6.70
N ARG A 24 -3.34 9.54 7.28
CA ARG A 24 -2.84 10.34 8.40
C ARG A 24 -3.89 10.31 9.50
N ARG A 25 -3.46 9.96 10.70
CA ARG A 25 -4.31 9.83 11.88
C ARG A 25 -4.24 11.11 12.70
N ASP A 26 -5.36 11.53 13.27
CA ASP A 26 -5.45 12.70 14.16
C ASP A 26 -4.58 12.58 15.43
N ASP A 27 -4.18 11.35 15.78
CA ASP A 27 -3.28 11.03 16.89
C ASP A 27 -1.80 11.33 16.58
N GLY A 28 -1.50 11.89 15.40
CA GLY A 28 -0.14 12.29 14.98
C GLY A 28 0.69 11.17 14.33
N PHE A 29 0.03 10.08 13.94
CA PHE A 29 0.63 8.98 13.21
C PHE A 29 0.34 9.07 11.70
N VAL A 30 1.30 8.67 10.90
CA VAL A 30 1.25 8.60 9.44
C VAL A 30 1.39 7.15 9.04
N GLU A 31 0.42 6.67 8.27
CA GLU A 31 0.38 5.35 7.68
C GLU A 31 0.87 5.47 6.24
N PHE A 32 1.83 4.64 5.86
CA PHE A 32 2.45 4.70 4.55
C PHE A 32 2.99 3.33 4.12
N ASP A 33 3.01 3.13 2.82
CA ASP A 33 3.65 2.00 2.15
C ASP A 33 5.09 2.37 1.82
N PHE A 34 6.03 1.49 2.16
CA PHE A 34 7.44 1.61 1.80
C PHE A 34 7.89 0.47 0.87
N SER A 35 8.46 0.82 -0.26
CA SER A 35 8.93 -0.12 -1.28
C SER A 35 10.40 0.11 -1.63
N VAL A 36 11.09 -0.98 -1.97
CA VAL A 36 12.49 -0.98 -2.39
C VAL A 36 12.59 -1.53 -3.81
N GLY A 37 13.23 -0.79 -4.69
CA GLY A 37 13.44 -1.07 -6.10
C GLY A 37 12.21 -1.01 -6.99
N GLN A 38 11.06 -1.50 -6.50
CA GLN A 38 9.82 -1.52 -7.27
C GLN A 38 8.62 -1.17 -6.38
N PRO A 39 7.68 -0.35 -6.86
CA PRO A 39 6.50 0.04 -6.10
C PRO A 39 5.44 -1.08 -5.94
N GLU A 40 5.58 -2.21 -6.64
CA GLU A 40 4.63 -3.33 -6.57
C GLU A 40 4.71 -4.12 -5.26
N VAL A 41 5.88 -4.15 -4.60
CA VAL A 41 6.07 -4.84 -3.32
C VAL A 41 6.36 -3.80 -2.26
N ALA A 42 5.38 -3.58 -1.37
CA ALA A 42 5.46 -2.58 -0.32
C ALA A 42 5.26 -3.20 1.07
N LEU A 43 5.90 -2.60 2.06
CA LEU A 43 5.67 -2.82 3.48
C LEU A 43 4.74 -1.74 4.00
N GLU A 44 3.64 -2.14 4.61
CA GLU A 44 2.74 -1.22 5.30
C GLU A 44 3.37 -0.82 6.64
N MET A 45 3.61 0.47 6.82
CA MET A 45 4.29 1.04 7.98
C MET A 45 3.47 2.17 8.60
N VAL A 46 3.61 2.32 9.92
CA VAL A 46 3.01 3.43 10.67
C VAL A 46 4.06 4.06 11.59
N LEU A 47 4.29 5.35 11.41
CA LEU A 47 5.25 6.12 12.22
C LEU A 47 4.61 7.43 12.67
N ARG A 48 5.18 8.09 13.69
CA ARG A 48 4.78 9.48 13.97
C ARG A 48 5.23 10.40 12.86
N GLN A 49 4.54 11.52 12.69
CA GLN A 49 4.83 12.48 11.63
C GLN A 49 6.31 12.88 11.57
N HIS A 50 6.93 13.17 12.71
CA HIS A 50 8.35 13.54 12.78
C HIS A 50 9.28 12.38 12.39
N ASP A 51 8.99 11.15 12.83
CA ASP A 51 9.80 9.97 12.52
C ASP A 51 9.68 9.59 11.04
N PHE A 52 8.49 9.77 10.45
CA PHE A 52 8.26 9.61 9.01
C PHE A 52 9.10 10.57 8.16
N GLU A 53 9.17 11.85 8.55
CA GLU A 53 9.97 12.85 7.84
C GLU A 53 11.48 12.50 7.86
N GLN A 54 11.99 12.08 9.02
CA GLN A 54 13.37 11.60 9.16
C GLN A 54 13.61 10.35 8.30
N PHE A 55 12.70 9.37 8.35
CA PHE A 55 12.80 8.14 7.58
C PHE A 55 12.88 8.41 6.06
N CYS A 56 12.06 9.31 5.53
CA CYS A 56 12.12 9.70 4.12
C CYS A 56 13.49 10.27 3.72
N VAL A 57 14.10 11.08 4.58
CA VAL A 57 15.44 11.66 4.33
C VAL A 57 16.52 10.59 4.40
N GLU A 58 16.50 9.75 5.43
CA GLU A 58 17.49 8.68 5.64
C GLU A 58 17.46 7.64 4.53
N GLN A 59 16.28 7.27 4.07
CA GLN A 59 16.12 6.32 2.97
C GLN A 59 16.25 6.97 1.58
N ASN A 60 16.39 8.31 1.49
CA ASN A 60 16.34 9.03 0.20
C ASN A 60 15.10 8.64 -0.62
N ALA A 61 13.97 8.47 0.04
CA ALA A 61 12.79 7.89 -0.57
C ALA A 61 12.04 8.90 -1.45
N ILE A 62 11.59 8.42 -2.61
CA ILE A 62 10.75 9.15 -3.54
C ILE A 62 9.31 9.06 -3.02
N LEU A 63 8.73 10.20 -2.64
CA LEU A 63 7.30 10.25 -2.30
C LEU A 63 6.47 10.08 -3.57
N LEU A 64 5.65 9.03 -3.57
CA LEU A 64 4.59 8.82 -4.52
C LEU A 64 3.35 9.53 -3.99
N GLU A 65 2.94 10.59 -4.67
CA GLU A 65 1.64 11.21 -4.42
C GLU A 65 0.57 10.15 -4.72
N GLN A 66 -0.39 9.96 -3.80
CA GLN A 66 -1.58 9.19 -4.13
C GLN A 66 -2.20 9.89 -5.33
N ASP A 67 -2.33 9.18 -6.45
CA ASP A 67 -3.13 9.64 -7.57
C ASP A 67 -4.52 9.95 -7.03
N ASN A 68 -4.78 11.23 -6.81
CA ASN A 68 -6.04 11.75 -6.32
C ASN A 68 -7.04 11.71 -7.49
N GLN A 69 -7.28 10.53 -8.04
CA GLN A 69 -8.45 10.27 -8.86
C GLN A 69 -9.62 10.20 -7.89
N GLY A 70 -10.18 11.40 -7.65
CA GLY A 70 -11.12 11.65 -6.58
C GLY A 70 -12.45 10.94 -6.71
N CYS A 71 -13.15 10.96 -5.57
CA CYS A 71 -14.60 11.10 -5.43
C CYS A 71 -15.51 10.07 -6.13
N ASP A 72 -16.10 9.20 -5.28
CA ASP A 72 -17.34 8.43 -5.45
C ASP A 72 -17.34 7.38 -6.60
N ASP A 73 -17.88 6.17 -6.49
CA ASP A 73 -19.15 5.73 -5.94
C ASP A 73 -19.06 4.25 -5.47
N GLU A 74 -19.76 3.91 -4.37
CA GLU A 74 -20.43 2.61 -4.07
C GLU A 74 -19.66 1.26 -4.04
N GLU A 75 -18.58 1.04 -4.80
CA GLU A 75 -18.04 -0.30 -5.07
C GLU A 75 -17.14 -0.85 -3.95
N LYS A 76 -16.56 0.02 -3.10
CA LYS A 76 -15.72 -0.41 -1.96
C LYS A 76 -16.49 -1.14 -0.85
N ARG A 77 -17.83 -1.15 -0.88
CA ARG A 77 -18.65 -1.92 0.07
C ARG A 77 -18.84 -3.38 -0.31
N ALA A 78 -18.62 -3.75 -1.56
CA ALA A 78 -18.72 -5.15 -1.99
C ALA A 78 -17.52 -6.01 -1.53
N PHE A 79 -16.38 -5.37 -1.21
CA PHE A 79 -15.14 -6.07 -0.89
C PHE A 79 -14.75 -6.07 0.60
N ASN A 80 -15.57 -5.47 1.48
CA ASN A 80 -15.37 -5.54 2.93
C ASN A 80 -16.08 -6.74 3.58
N TRP A 81 -16.20 -7.87 2.86
CA TRP A 81 -16.63 -9.13 3.47
C TRP A 81 -15.50 -9.64 4.39
N SER A 82 -15.52 -9.16 5.63
CA SER A 82 -14.70 -9.67 6.71
C SER A 82 -15.28 -11.00 7.18
N LEU A 83 -14.39 -11.95 7.49
CA LEU A 83 -14.62 -13.29 8.05
C LEU A 83 -15.49 -13.34 9.33
N HIS A 84 -15.94 -12.19 9.83
CA HIS A 84 -16.87 -12.05 10.96
C HIS A 84 -18.33 -12.42 10.64
N ASP A 85 -18.74 -12.53 9.37
CA ASP A 85 -20.14 -12.83 9.01
C ASP A 85 -20.53 -14.32 9.18
N ALA A 86 -19.59 -15.20 9.56
CA ALA A 86 -19.78 -16.65 9.55
C ALA A 86 -20.54 -17.26 10.76
N THR A 87 -21.28 -16.51 11.58
CA THR A 87 -21.93 -17.08 12.81
C THR A 87 -23.44 -16.86 12.96
N HIS A 88 -24.20 -16.76 11.86
CA HIS A 88 -25.67 -16.81 11.96
C HIS A 88 -26.32 -17.87 11.07
N HIS A 89 -25.93 -19.14 11.24
CA HIS A 89 -26.86 -20.23 10.93
C HIS A 89 -26.61 -21.49 11.76
N PHE A 90 -27.00 -21.45 13.04
CA PHE A 90 -27.41 -22.67 13.72
C PHE A 90 -28.36 -22.38 14.89
N ARG A 91 -29.67 -22.43 14.64
CA ARG A 91 -30.67 -22.85 15.63
C ARG A 91 -32.03 -23.13 14.99
N GLY A 92 -32.39 -24.41 14.96
CA GLY A 92 -33.75 -24.87 15.20
C GLY A 92 -34.49 -25.40 13.98
N GLU A 93 -34.43 -26.73 13.80
CA GLU A 93 -35.61 -27.60 13.79
C GLU A 93 -35.27 -28.90 14.56
#